data_AF-A0A5C6CCI6-F1
#
_entry.id   AF-A0A5C6CCI6-F1
#
_cell.length_a   1.000
_cell.length_b   1.000
_cell.length_c   1.000
_cell.angle_alpha   90.00
_cell.angle_beta   90.00
_cell.angle_gamma   90.00
#
_symmetry.space_group_name_H-M   'P 1'
#
loop_
_entity.id
_entity.type
_entity.pdbx_description
1 polymer ?
#
loop_
_entity_poly.entity_id
_entity_poly.type
_entity_poly.pdbx_seq_one_letter_code
_entity_poly.pdbx_strand_id
1 'polypeptide(L)'
;MGARIKKPVKKSVSNASEERGTKSSSTSPANRSPAATNPAAAMHPALARAITRIQKSDYHGAAELLRSAGRDTSVRNTLGVCLLRLGQVDEALSVFRQFVLLPGNVTERPDISNACKRNFATALLLKGSPSGALTVIQETREANHPMAVRIGQSIQRWEKSLSWLRRLDWKLNRIEPPHCQVPIDFEPGEFEFDVVQRQPHGASGNAFELAV
;
A
#
# COMPACT_ATOMS: atom_id res chain seq x y z
N MET A 1 53.71 -43.32 -29.85
CA MET A 1 54.21 -43.87 -28.56
C MET A 1 53.21 -43.52 -27.47
N GLY A 2 52.69 -44.36 -26.59
CA GLY A 2 52.93 -45.76 -26.26
C GLY A 2 52.24 -45.98 -24.89
N ALA A 3 51.31 -46.93 -24.84
CA ALA A 3 50.52 -47.27 -23.66
C ALA A 3 51.27 -48.20 -22.68
N ARG A 4 50.98 -48.13 -21.38
CA ARG A 4 50.92 -49.25 -20.40
C ARG A 4 50.60 -48.70 -19.00
N ILE A 5 49.39 -48.86 -18.45
CA ILE A 5 48.79 -50.06 -17.81
C ILE A 5 49.71 -50.70 -16.76
N LYS A 6 49.34 -50.56 -15.47
CA LYS A 6 49.25 -51.67 -14.48
C LYS A 6 48.17 -51.37 -13.42
N LYS A 7 47.07 -52.13 -13.47
CA LYS A 7 46.23 -52.54 -12.32
C LYS A 7 46.91 -53.75 -11.63
N PRO A 8 46.27 -54.51 -10.70
CA PRO A 8 45.57 -54.19 -9.44
C PRO A 8 46.10 -55.08 -8.28
N VAL A 9 45.64 -54.87 -7.03
CA VAL A 9 45.62 -55.95 -6.01
C VAL A 9 44.29 -55.94 -5.26
N LYS A 10 43.62 -57.10 -5.29
CA LYS A 10 42.45 -57.50 -4.51
C LYS A 10 42.92 -58.21 -3.23
N LYS A 11 42.14 -58.15 -2.15
CA LYS A 11 41.70 -59.27 -1.27
C LYS A 11 40.90 -58.68 -0.07
N SER A 12 39.62 -59.04 0.14
CA SER A 12 39.12 -60.28 0.81
C SER A 12 39.22 -60.13 2.35
N VAL A 13 38.26 -60.43 3.26
CA VAL A 13 36.90 -61.02 3.32
C VAL A 13 36.33 -60.64 4.73
N SER A 14 35.01 -60.83 4.94
CA SER A 14 34.33 -61.22 6.20
C SER A 14 33.99 -60.08 7.20
N ASN A 15 32.86 -60.03 7.91
CA ASN A 15 31.78 -61.00 8.21
C ASN A 15 30.51 -60.28 8.75
N ALA A 16 29.40 -61.04 8.75
CA ALA A 16 28.10 -60.93 9.44
C ALA A 16 27.97 -59.98 10.66
N SER A 17 26.82 -59.37 10.99
CA SER A 17 25.56 -59.99 11.47
C SER A 17 24.48 -58.89 11.52
N GLU A 18 23.30 -59.06 10.92
CA GLU A 18 22.04 -59.47 11.57
C GLU A 18 21.50 -58.47 12.62
N GLU A 19 20.57 -57.59 12.22
CA GLU A 19 19.47 -57.14 13.09
C GLU A 19 18.18 -56.95 12.29
N ARG A 20 17.09 -57.16 13.01
CA ARG A 20 15.78 -57.66 12.59
C ARG A 20 14.73 -56.61 12.96
N GLY A 21 13.71 -56.45 12.11
CA GLY A 21 12.51 -55.64 12.40
C GLY A 21 12.65 -54.20 11.92
N THR A 22 11.66 -53.53 11.33
CA THR A 22 10.22 -53.73 11.35
C THR A 22 9.63 -53.11 10.09
N LYS A 23 8.64 -53.78 9.49
CA LYS A 23 7.76 -53.22 8.46
C LYS A 23 7.07 -51.96 9.01
N SER A 24 7.04 -50.88 8.25
CA SER A 24 5.94 -49.91 8.29
C SER A 24 5.82 -49.23 6.94
N SER A 25 4.76 -49.65 6.27
CA SER A 25 4.19 -49.19 5.03
C SER A 25 3.81 -47.71 5.08
N SER A 26 4.18 -47.01 4.01
CA SER A 26 3.52 -45.81 3.51
C SER A 26 2.05 -46.11 3.17
N THR A 27 1.11 -45.31 3.68
CA THR A 27 -0.05 -44.78 2.94
C THR A 27 -0.95 -43.87 3.79
N SER A 28 -1.22 -42.68 3.25
CA SER A 28 -2.37 -41.79 3.48
C SER A 28 -2.56 -41.07 4.83
N PRO A 29 -2.39 -39.73 4.87
CA PRO A 29 -2.99 -38.91 5.91
C PRO A 29 -4.48 -38.71 5.59
N ALA A 30 -5.33 -39.27 6.45
CA ALA A 30 -6.76 -39.01 6.45
C ALA A 30 -7.02 -37.55 6.87
N ASN A 31 -7.53 -36.78 5.91
CA ASN A 31 -8.65 -35.86 6.06
C ASN A 31 -8.67 -35.00 7.35
N ARG A 32 -7.78 -34.00 7.44
CA ARG A 32 -8.09 -32.77 8.16
C ARG A 32 -8.75 -31.83 7.18
N SER A 33 -10.07 -31.74 7.23
CA SER A 33 -10.78 -30.60 6.69
C SER A 33 -10.13 -29.33 7.25
N PRO A 34 -9.71 -28.35 6.43
CA PRO A 34 -9.38 -27.06 6.95
C PRO A 34 -10.70 -26.49 7.47
N ALA A 35 -10.82 -26.39 8.79
CA ALA A 35 -11.85 -25.59 9.43
C ALA A 35 -11.87 -24.25 8.69
N ALA A 36 -13.01 -23.99 8.04
CA ALA A 36 -13.26 -22.77 7.29
C ALA A 36 -12.86 -21.60 8.17
N THR A 37 -11.69 -21.04 7.88
CA THR A 37 -11.19 -19.84 8.55
C THR A 37 -12.07 -18.76 7.98
N ASN A 38 -13.16 -18.43 8.67
CA ASN A 38 -13.97 -17.28 8.37
C ASN A 38 -13.03 -16.06 8.48
N PRO A 39 -12.58 -15.44 7.37
CA PRO A 39 -11.70 -14.29 7.44
C PRO A 39 -12.55 -13.01 7.50
N ALA A 40 -13.69 -13.06 8.19
CA ALA A 40 -14.22 -11.88 8.85
C ALA A 40 -13.31 -11.60 10.06
N ALA A 41 -12.06 -11.25 9.76
CA ALA A 41 -11.04 -10.88 10.72
C ALA A 41 -11.66 -9.81 11.63
N ALA A 42 -11.78 -10.12 12.92
CA ALA A 42 -12.31 -9.19 13.90
C ALA A 42 -11.57 -7.86 13.73
N MET A 43 -12.31 -6.84 13.29
CA MET A 43 -11.78 -5.49 13.10
C MET A 43 -11.00 -5.08 14.36
N HIS A 44 -9.75 -4.64 14.19
CA HIS A 44 -8.90 -4.27 15.32
C HIS A 44 -9.66 -3.29 16.25
N PRO A 45 -9.71 -3.51 17.57
CA PRO A 45 -10.58 -2.74 18.46
C PRO A 45 -10.25 -1.24 18.46
N ALA A 46 -8.98 -0.88 18.26
CA ALA A 46 -8.57 0.50 18.09
C ALA A 46 -9.08 1.11 16.77
N LEU A 47 -9.21 0.32 15.69
CA LEU A 47 -9.74 0.77 14.41
C LEU A 47 -11.23 1.13 14.55
N ALA A 48 -12.02 0.31 15.23
CA ALA A 48 -13.43 0.60 15.51
C ALA A 48 -13.62 1.94 16.24
N ARG A 49 -12.80 2.20 17.26
CA ARG A 49 -12.81 3.46 18.02
C ARG A 49 -12.35 4.63 17.17
N ALA A 50 -11.33 4.44 16.34
CA ALA A 50 -10.84 5.47 15.42
C ALA A 50 -11.89 5.84 14.38
N ILE A 51 -12.63 4.87 13.81
CA ILE A 51 -13.74 5.12 12.88
C ILE A 51 -14.79 6.06 13.50
N THR A 52 -15.14 5.84 14.78
CA THR A 52 -16.08 6.72 15.50
C THR A 52 -15.57 8.17 15.61
N ARG A 53 -14.26 8.36 15.74
CA ARG A 53 -13.63 9.70 15.75
C ARG A 53 -13.58 10.30 14.33
N ILE A 54 -13.23 9.50 13.33
CA ILE A 54 -13.18 9.88 11.91
C ILE A 54 -14.55 10.35 11.41
N GLN A 55 -15.64 9.69 11.81
CA GLN A 55 -17.01 10.10 11.50
C GLN A 55 -17.37 11.48 12.07
N LYS A 56 -16.69 11.91 13.14
CA LYS A 56 -16.82 13.24 13.75
C LYS A 56 -15.76 14.21 13.23
N SER A 57 -15.01 13.83 12.20
CA SER A 57 -13.86 14.56 11.66
C SER A 57 -12.74 14.84 12.68
N ASP A 58 -12.70 14.09 13.78
CA ASP A 58 -11.63 14.15 14.78
C ASP A 58 -10.44 13.27 14.34
N TYR A 59 -9.74 13.73 13.29
CA TYR A 59 -8.59 13.01 12.74
C TYR A 59 -7.40 13.00 13.72
N HIS A 60 -7.25 14.04 14.53
CA HIS A 60 -6.19 14.11 15.55
C HIS A 60 -6.39 13.04 16.62
N GLY A 61 -7.58 12.95 17.22
CA GLY A 61 -7.90 11.91 18.19
C GLY A 61 -7.87 10.50 17.59
N ALA A 62 -8.27 10.34 16.33
CA ALA A 62 -8.13 9.08 15.61
C ALA A 62 -6.65 8.68 15.42
N ALA A 63 -5.80 9.61 14.99
CA ALA A 63 -4.37 9.36 14.76
C ALA A 63 -3.65 8.94 16.06
N GLU A 64 -3.91 9.63 17.17
CA GLU A 64 -3.35 9.27 18.49
C GLU A 64 -3.70 7.84 18.90
N LEU A 65 -4.98 7.44 18.73
CA LEU A 65 -5.42 6.08 19.03
C LEU A 65 -4.74 5.03 18.14
N LEU A 66 -4.56 5.33 16.86
CA LEU A 66 -4.00 4.40 15.89
C LEU A 66 -2.47 4.28 15.99
N ARG A 67 -1.78 5.34 16.45
CA ARG A 67 -0.31 5.33 16.59
C ARG A 67 0.17 4.27 17.59
N SER A 68 -0.61 4.02 18.64
CA SER A 68 -0.35 2.94 19.62
C SER A 68 -1.01 1.60 19.29
N ALA A 69 -1.80 1.50 18.22
CA ALA A 69 -2.67 0.36 17.98
C ALA A 69 -2.00 -0.86 17.33
N GLY A 70 -0.80 -0.72 16.76
CA GLY A 70 -0.05 -1.84 16.19
C GLY A 70 0.52 -1.58 14.80
N ARG A 71 0.82 -2.66 14.08
CA ARG A 71 1.43 -2.66 12.73
C ARG A 71 0.52 -3.23 11.65
N ASP A 72 -0.73 -3.53 11.97
CA ASP A 72 -1.69 -4.03 10.99
C ASP A 72 -1.86 -3.04 9.85
N THR A 73 -1.90 -3.55 8.62
CA THR A 73 -1.98 -2.74 7.41
C THR A 73 -3.19 -1.80 7.42
N SER A 74 -4.37 -2.28 7.83
CA SER A 74 -5.59 -1.45 7.89
C SER A 74 -5.47 -0.32 8.92
N VAL A 75 -4.86 -0.59 10.08
CA VAL A 75 -4.57 0.41 11.13
C VAL A 75 -3.57 1.45 10.61
N ARG A 76 -2.48 1.01 9.99
CA ARG A 76 -1.44 1.91 9.44
C ARG A 76 -1.95 2.72 8.26
N ASN A 77 -2.75 2.13 7.39
CA ASN A 77 -3.38 2.83 6.27
C ASN A 77 -4.32 3.92 6.79
N THR A 78 -5.20 3.59 7.74
CA THR A 78 -6.12 4.56 8.34
C THR A 78 -5.36 5.69 9.06
N LEU A 79 -4.29 5.35 9.80
CA LEU A 79 -3.42 6.34 10.42
C LEU A 79 -2.82 7.28 9.37
N GLY A 80 -2.27 6.73 8.28
CA GLY A 80 -1.71 7.51 7.18
C GLY A 80 -2.73 8.49 6.59
N VAL A 81 -3.97 8.06 6.35
CA VAL A 81 -5.04 8.96 5.85
C VAL A 81 -5.37 10.06 6.85
N CYS A 82 -5.50 9.75 8.15
CA CYS A 82 -5.70 10.77 9.18
C CYS A 82 -4.57 11.80 9.19
N LEU A 83 -3.31 11.35 9.11
CA LEU A 83 -2.13 12.23 9.05
C LEU A 83 -2.14 13.12 7.80
N LEU A 84 -2.53 12.59 6.64
CA LEU A 84 -2.70 13.41 5.43
C LEU A 84 -3.76 14.51 5.60
N ARG A 85 -4.90 14.19 6.22
CA ARG A 85 -5.99 15.15 6.47
C ARG A 85 -5.63 16.19 7.54
N LEU A 86 -4.67 15.89 8.40
CA LEU A 86 -4.06 16.83 9.36
C LEU A 86 -2.92 17.67 8.73
N GLY A 87 -2.58 17.45 7.45
CA GLY A 87 -1.44 18.11 6.79
C GLY A 87 -0.06 17.58 7.21
N GLN A 88 0.00 16.51 8.00
CA GLN A 88 1.24 15.87 8.45
C GLN A 88 1.80 14.91 7.39
N VAL A 89 2.09 15.46 6.21
CA VAL A 89 2.43 14.70 4.99
C VAL A 89 3.70 13.86 5.16
N ASP A 90 4.73 14.41 5.80
CA ASP A 90 6.00 13.70 6.05
C ASP A 90 5.82 12.44 6.89
N GLU A 91 5.01 12.55 7.96
CA GLU A 91 4.74 11.42 8.82
C GLU A 91 3.86 10.38 8.12
N ALA A 92 2.81 10.84 7.42
CA ALA A 92 1.95 9.96 6.63
C ALA A 92 2.78 9.14 5.62
N LEU A 93 3.69 9.80 4.90
CA LEU A 93 4.55 9.15 3.92
C LEU A 93 5.48 8.12 4.59
N SER A 94 6.03 8.44 5.77
CA SER A 94 6.82 7.49 6.56
C SER A 94 6.00 6.26 6.95
N VAL A 95 4.74 6.45 7.38
CA VAL A 95 3.83 5.35 7.73
C VAL A 95 3.55 4.46 6.53
N PHE A 96 3.20 5.04 5.36
CA PHE A 96 2.93 4.26 4.15
C PHE A 96 4.14 3.47 3.65
N ARG A 97 5.33 4.08 3.64
CA ARG A 97 6.58 3.42 3.19
C ARG A 97 6.88 2.14 3.96
N GLN A 98 6.55 2.09 5.26
CA GLN A 98 6.85 0.94 6.11
C GLN A 98 6.14 -0.35 5.66
N PHE A 99 5.02 -0.25 4.95
CA PHE A 99 4.22 -1.40 4.58
C PHE A 99 3.91 -1.51 3.08
N VAL A 100 3.95 -0.41 2.33
CA VAL A 100 3.75 -0.45 0.86
C VAL A 100 5.03 -0.89 0.14
N LEU A 101 6.21 -0.56 0.66
CA LEU A 101 7.48 -0.92 0.06
C LEU A 101 8.11 -2.16 0.71
N LEU A 102 8.93 -2.87 -0.06
CA LEU A 102 9.81 -3.90 0.47
C LEU A 102 10.93 -3.24 1.29
N PRO A 103 11.34 -3.84 2.43
CA PRO A 103 12.41 -3.28 3.25
C PRO A 103 13.71 -3.11 2.46
N GLY A 104 14.32 -1.93 2.56
CA GLY A 104 15.64 -1.64 1.97
C GLY A 104 15.64 -1.32 0.48
N ASN A 105 14.48 -1.20 -0.17
CA ASN A 105 14.40 -0.76 -1.57
C ASN A 105 13.14 0.09 -1.83
N VAL A 106 12.94 0.46 -3.10
CA VAL A 106 11.80 1.26 -3.59
C VAL A 106 10.72 0.41 -4.29
N THR A 107 10.83 -0.92 -4.21
CA THR A 107 9.90 -1.85 -4.85
C THR A 107 8.65 -2.01 -4.01
N GLU A 108 7.47 -1.92 -4.64
CA GLU A 108 6.20 -2.16 -3.96
C GLU A 108 6.02 -3.63 -3.56
N ARG A 109 5.30 -3.86 -2.47
CA ARG A 109 4.85 -5.19 -2.07
C ARG A 109 3.72 -5.66 -2.98
N PRO A 110 3.77 -6.90 -3.50
CA PRO A 110 2.75 -7.40 -4.43
C PRO A 110 1.41 -7.73 -3.74
N ASP A 111 1.43 -7.98 -2.42
CA ASP A 111 0.30 -8.40 -1.60
C ASP A 111 -0.47 -7.25 -0.95
N ILE A 112 -0.04 -5.99 -1.18
CA ILE A 112 -0.68 -4.83 -0.58
C ILE A 112 -1.92 -4.36 -1.36
N SER A 113 -2.96 -3.93 -0.65
CA SER A 113 -4.21 -3.50 -1.29
C SER A 113 -3.99 -2.28 -2.20
N ASN A 114 -4.72 -2.21 -3.31
CA ASN A 114 -4.65 -1.06 -4.21
C ASN A 114 -5.11 0.25 -3.54
N ALA A 115 -6.00 0.19 -2.54
CA ALA A 115 -6.38 1.34 -1.72
C ALA A 115 -5.17 1.91 -0.94
N CYS A 116 -4.38 1.04 -0.31
CA CYS A 116 -3.13 1.42 0.33
C CYS A 116 -2.15 2.09 -0.65
N LYS A 117 -2.01 1.53 -1.87
CA LYS A 117 -1.15 2.10 -2.92
C LYS A 117 -1.62 3.49 -3.34
N ARG A 118 -2.93 3.70 -3.55
CA ARG A 118 -3.46 5.03 -3.88
C ARG A 118 -3.29 6.05 -2.76
N ASN A 119 -3.40 5.64 -1.50
CA ASN A 119 -3.12 6.50 -0.35
C ASN A 119 -1.62 6.88 -0.29
N PHE A 120 -0.73 5.92 -0.58
CA PHE A 120 0.70 6.19 -0.71
C PHE A 120 1.00 7.14 -1.88
N ALA A 121 0.36 6.96 -3.04
CA ALA A 121 0.47 7.86 -4.17
C ALA A 121 -0.02 9.28 -3.82
N THR A 122 -1.10 9.40 -3.04
CA THR A 122 -1.59 10.69 -2.54
C THR A 122 -0.56 11.36 -1.62
N ALA A 123 0.09 10.59 -0.73
CA ALA A 123 1.16 11.10 0.12
C ALA A 123 2.38 11.57 -0.67
N LEU A 124 2.79 10.82 -1.70
CA LEU A 124 3.87 11.21 -2.62
C LEU A 124 3.53 12.50 -3.36
N LEU A 125 2.29 12.61 -3.87
CA LEU A 125 1.82 13.80 -4.57
C LEU A 125 1.91 15.04 -3.68
N LEU A 126 1.39 14.95 -2.45
CA LEU A 126 1.41 16.02 -1.46
C LEU A 126 2.81 16.37 -0.97
N LYS A 127 3.73 15.40 -0.97
CA LYS A 127 5.14 15.64 -0.65
C LYS A 127 5.89 16.35 -1.78
N GLY A 128 5.27 16.49 -2.95
CA GLY A 128 5.86 17.11 -4.12
C GLY A 128 6.55 16.14 -5.06
N SER A 129 6.19 14.85 -5.01
CA SER A 129 6.72 13.78 -5.86
C SER A 129 5.66 13.26 -6.86
N PRO A 130 5.19 14.08 -7.83
CA PRO A 130 4.21 13.64 -8.82
C PRO A 130 4.69 12.47 -9.68
N SER A 131 5.99 12.32 -9.94
CA SER A 131 6.50 11.17 -10.72
C SER A 131 6.27 9.87 -9.96
N GLY A 132 6.66 9.84 -8.69
CA GLY A 132 6.43 8.68 -7.82
C GLY A 132 4.94 8.36 -7.69
N ALA A 133 4.08 9.39 -7.54
CA ALA A 133 2.63 9.19 -7.49
C ALA A 133 2.10 8.55 -8.78
N LEU A 134 2.55 8.99 -9.96
CA LEU A 134 2.17 8.41 -11.24
C LEU A 134 2.61 6.94 -11.37
N THR A 135 3.83 6.61 -10.95
CA THR A 135 4.33 5.22 -10.98
C THR A 135 3.44 4.31 -10.15
N VAL A 136 3.17 4.70 -8.90
CA VAL A 136 2.35 3.89 -7.97
C VAL A 136 0.94 3.67 -8.53
N ILE A 137 0.25 4.71 -9.02
CA ILE A 137 -1.10 4.54 -9.56
C ILE A 137 -1.11 3.70 -10.84
N GLN A 138 -0.08 3.76 -11.67
CA GLN A 138 0.03 2.90 -12.87
C GLN A 138 0.19 1.43 -12.48
N GLU A 139 0.95 1.13 -11.43
CA GLU A 139 1.14 -0.22 -10.91
C GLU A 139 -0.14 -0.85 -10.34
N THR A 140 -1.08 -0.04 -9.84
CA THR A 140 -2.40 -0.55 -9.39
C THR A 140 -3.23 -1.17 -10.52
N ARG A 141 -2.98 -0.78 -11.78
CA ARG A 141 -3.76 -1.18 -12.97
C ARG A 141 -5.26 -0.84 -12.90
N GLU A 142 -5.64 0.12 -12.07
CA GLU A 142 -7.03 0.58 -11.90
C GLU A 142 -7.21 2.01 -12.45
N ALA A 143 -7.01 2.18 -13.76
CA ALA A 143 -7.01 3.50 -14.40
C ALA A 143 -8.33 4.29 -14.22
N ASN A 144 -9.45 3.58 -14.05
CA ASN A 144 -10.78 4.18 -13.90
C ASN A 144 -11.19 4.40 -12.44
N HIS A 145 -10.35 4.04 -11.46
CA HIS A 145 -10.69 4.24 -10.05
C HIS A 145 -10.80 5.75 -9.76
N PRO A 146 -11.87 6.24 -9.08
CA PRO A 146 -12.08 7.67 -8.87
C PRO A 146 -10.88 8.40 -8.27
N MET A 147 -10.24 7.81 -7.26
CA MET A 147 -9.04 8.39 -6.65
C MET A 147 -7.83 8.40 -7.59
N ALA A 148 -7.60 7.34 -8.38
CA ALA A 148 -6.50 7.32 -9.36
C ALA A 148 -6.69 8.39 -10.44
N VAL A 149 -7.94 8.56 -10.91
CA VAL A 149 -8.31 9.62 -11.86
C VAL A 149 -8.05 11.00 -11.27
N ARG A 150 -8.46 11.26 -10.02
CA ARG A 150 -8.26 12.56 -9.35
C ARG A 150 -6.78 12.91 -9.15
N ILE A 151 -5.95 11.92 -8.77
CA ILE A 151 -4.48 12.08 -8.68
C ILE A 151 -3.93 12.46 -10.06
N GLY A 152 -4.27 11.70 -11.10
CA GLY A 152 -3.84 11.96 -12.47
C GLY A 152 -4.26 13.34 -12.98
N GLN A 153 -5.51 13.74 -12.75
CA GLN A 153 -6.04 15.05 -13.15
C GLN A 153 -5.34 16.20 -12.43
N SER A 154 -4.99 16.03 -11.16
CA SER A 154 -4.25 17.05 -10.39
C SER A 154 -2.85 17.25 -10.95
N ILE A 155 -2.15 16.16 -11.27
CA ILE A 155 -0.83 16.21 -11.90
C ILE A 155 -0.92 16.83 -13.30
N GLN A 156 -1.94 16.50 -14.09
CA GLN A 156 -2.13 17.10 -15.42
C GLN A 156 -2.42 18.61 -15.36
N ARG A 157 -3.23 19.06 -14.40
CA ARG A 157 -3.49 20.50 -14.20
C ARG A 157 -2.23 21.23 -13.77
N TRP A 158 -1.49 20.66 -12.83
CA TRP A 158 -0.20 21.17 -12.42
C TRP A 158 0.80 21.23 -13.58
N GLU A 159 0.92 20.16 -14.39
CA GLU A 159 1.78 20.15 -15.58
C GLU A 159 1.44 21.29 -16.53
N LYS A 160 0.14 21.54 -16.77
CA LYS A 160 -0.32 22.64 -17.63
C LYS A 160 -0.02 24.03 -17.05
N SER A 161 0.16 24.15 -15.74
CA SER A 161 0.55 25.41 -15.09
C SER A 161 2.06 25.71 -15.18
N LEU A 162 2.88 24.72 -15.57
CA LEU A 162 4.33 24.91 -15.71
C LEU A 162 4.67 25.78 -16.93
N SER A 163 5.76 26.54 -16.83
CA SER A 163 6.35 27.20 -17.99
C SER A 163 6.77 26.18 -19.04
N TRP A 164 6.81 26.59 -20.31
CA TRP A 164 7.08 25.70 -21.43
C TRP A 164 8.35 24.85 -21.24
N LEU A 165 9.46 25.47 -20.79
CA LEU A 165 10.71 24.76 -20.51
C LEU A 165 10.57 23.71 -19.41
N ARG A 166 9.93 24.08 -18.29
CA ARG A 166 9.72 23.16 -17.16
C ARG A 166 8.79 22.01 -17.53
N ARG A 167 7.76 22.29 -18.31
CA ARG A 167 6.85 21.29 -18.82
C ARG A 167 7.57 20.29 -19.74
N LEU A 168 8.44 20.77 -20.62
CA LEU A 168 9.23 19.92 -21.50
C LEU A 168 10.21 19.03 -20.70
N ASP A 169 10.94 19.63 -19.76
CA ASP A 169 11.89 18.95 -18.89
C ASP A 169 11.21 17.85 -18.04
N TRP A 170 10.08 18.18 -17.44
CA TRP A 170 9.22 17.22 -16.74
C TRP A 170 8.77 16.07 -17.65
N LYS A 171 8.31 16.37 -18.86
CA LYS A 171 7.70 15.37 -19.75
C LYS A 171 8.74 14.40 -20.33
N LEU A 172 9.95 14.88 -20.59
CA LEU A 172 11.04 14.07 -21.15
C LEU A 172 11.87 13.37 -20.07
N ASN A 173 12.23 14.08 -19.00
CA ASN A 173 13.20 13.61 -18.02
C ASN A 173 12.58 13.23 -16.67
N ARG A 174 11.27 13.47 -16.47
CA ARG A 174 10.60 13.30 -15.16
C ARG A 174 11.24 14.11 -14.03
N ILE A 175 11.93 15.19 -14.39
CA ILE A 175 12.56 16.11 -13.46
C ILE A 175 11.49 16.99 -12.83
N GLU A 176 11.36 16.87 -11.51
CA GLU A 176 10.42 17.66 -10.72
C GLU A 176 11.01 19.06 -10.45
N PRO A 177 10.24 20.14 -10.63
CA PRO A 177 10.66 21.48 -10.26
C PRO A 177 11.04 21.57 -8.76
N PRO A 178 11.97 22.46 -8.38
CA PRO A 178 12.24 22.73 -6.96
C PRO A 178 10.97 23.17 -6.24
N HIS A 179 10.78 22.67 -5.01
CA HIS A 179 9.56 22.94 -4.22
C HIS A 179 8.26 22.61 -4.98
N CYS A 180 8.26 21.51 -5.73
CA CYS A 180 7.08 21.02 -6.44
C CYS A 180 5.88 20.89 -5.48
N GLN A 181 4.81 21.63 -5.76
CA GLN A 181 3.55 21.55 -5.06
C GLN A 181 2.45 21.32 -6.08
N VAL A 182 1.81 20.15 -5.99
CA VAL A 182 0.67 19.83 -6.84
C VAL A 182 -0.61 20.17 -6.07
N PRO A 183 -1.39 21.16 -6.50
CA PRO A 183 -2.66 21.47 -5.85
C PRO A 183 -3.63 20.29 -6.06
N ILE A 184 -4.31 19.92 -4.98
CA ILE A 184 -5.39 18.94 -4.99
C ILE A 184 -6.71 19.63 -4.66
N ASP A 185 -7.79 19.17 -5.29
CA ASP A 185 -9.17 19.65 -5.10
C ASP A 185 -10.08 18.55 -4.53
N PHE A 186 -9.48 17.50 -3.98
CA PHE A 186 -10.14 16.38 -3.37
C PHE A 186 -9.58 16.14 -1.97
N GLU A 187 -10.34 15.46 -1.12
CA GLU A 187 -9.87 15.16 0.24
C GLU A 187 -8.73 14.13 0.21
N PRO A 188 -7.61 14.38 0.92
CA PRO A 188 -6.47 13.47 0.93
C PRO A 188 -6.83 12.06 1.44
N GLY A 189 -6.56 11.08 0.59
CA GLY A 189 -6.68 9.66 0.92
C GLY A 189 -8.12 9.15 1.05
N GLU A 190 -8.27 7.85 0.90
CA GLU A 190 -9.51 7.12 1.03
C GLU A 190 -9.46 6.12 2.19
N PHE A 191 -10.58 6.00 2.89
CA PHE A 191 -10.77 4.94 3.88
C PHE A 191 -11.37 3.72 3.19
N GLU A 192 -11.01 2.51 3.66
CA GLU A 192 -11.59 1.25 3.19
C GLU A 192 -13.01 0.99 3.76
N PHE A 193 -13.56 1.97 4.49
CA PHE A 193 -14.89 1.95 5.10
C PHE A 193 -15.63 3.26 4.79
N ASP A 194 -16.95 3.22 4.84
CA ASP A 194 -17.79 4.38 4.57
C ASP A 194 -17.65 5.44 5.68
N VAL A 195 -17.31 6.65 5.28
CA VAL A 195 -17.34 7.84 6.13
C VAL A 195 -18.50 8.71 5.70
N VAL A 196 -19.52 8.82 6.55
CA VAL A 196 -20.63 9.74 6.34
C VAL A 196 -20.10 11.17 6.50
N GLN A 197 -19.70 11.78 5.39
CA GLN A 197 -19.31 13.18 5.37
C GLN A 197 -20.56 14.04 5.42
N ARG A 198 -20.74 14.85 6.46
CA ARG A 198 -21.65 15.99 6.38
C ARG A 198 -21.05 16.95 5.38
N GLN A 199 -21.69 17.09 4.21
CA GLN A 199 -21.37 18.19 3.29
C GLN A 199 -21.39 19.51 4.08
N PRO A 200 -20.36 20.36 3.97
CA PRO A 200 -20.54 21.75 4.35
C PRO A 200 -21.59 22.30 3.37
N HIS A 201 -22.75 22.67 3.89
CA HIS A 201 -23.79 23.32 3.09
C HIS A 201 -23.15 24.48 2.35
N GLY A 202 -23.07 24.35 1.01
CA GLY A 202 -22.68 25.44 0.15
C GLY A 202 -23.59 26.62 0.41
N ALA A 203 -22.99 27.78 0.61
CA ALA A 203 -23.65 29.06 0.49
C ALA A 203 -24.36 29.10 -0.88
N SER A 204 -25.67 28.82 -0.89
CA SER A 204 -26.54 29.24 -1.98
C SER A 204 -26.81 30.72 -1.73
N GLY A 205 -26.07 31.53 -2.49
CA GLY A 205 -26.33 32.96 -2.59
C GLY A 205 -27.71 33.23 -3.18
N ASN A 206 -28.30 34.31 -2.69
CA ASN A 206 -29.48 35.02 -3.18
C ASN A 206 -29.80 34.78 -4.67
N ALA A 207 -31.01 34.28 -4.92
CA ALA A 207 -31.76 34.61 -6.12
C ALA A 207 -33.11 35.18 -5.68
N PHE A 208 -33.24 36.50 -5.84
CA PHE A 208 -34.46 37.28 -6.08
C PHE A 208 -35.81 36.57 -5.85
N GLU A 209 -36.54 37.04 -4.84
CA GLU A 209 -38.01 37.02 -4.86
C GLU A 209 -38.51 38.44 -4.64
N LEU A 210 -38.72 39.14 -5.76
CA LEU A 210 -39.57 40.32 -5.88
C LEU A 210 -40.84 39.86 -6.62
N ALA A 211 -41.97 40.44 -6.21
CA ALA A 211 -43.34 40.31 -6.72
C ALA A 211 -44.18 39.21 -6.07
N VAL A 212 -45.03 39.58 -5.10
CA VAL A 212 -46.40 40.09 -5.30
C VAL A 212 -46.72 41.11 -4.21
#